data_AF-A0A699TAN8-F1
#
_entry.id   AF-A0A699TAN8-F1
#
_cell.length_a   1.000
_cell.length_b   1.000
_cell.length_c   1.000
_cell.angle_alpha   90.00
_cell.angle_beta   90.00
_cell.angle_gamma   90.00
#
_symmetry.space_group_name_H-M   'P 1'
#
loop_
_entity.id
_entity.type
_entity.pdbx_description
1 polymer ?
#
loop_
_entity_poly.entity_id
_entity_poly.type
_entity_poly.pdbx_seq_one_letter_code
_entity_poly.pdbx_strand_id
1 'polypeptide(L)'
;MTDYSLWEVILNGDSPVPTRIVDSVAQPVAPTTVEQKLARKNELKARGTLLMALPDKHQLKFNSHKDAKMLMEAIEKHFGGNTKTKKVQKTLLKQQFENFSGSSSEGLDQIHDRLQKLVSQLEIHGVSLSQEDVNL
;
A
#
# COMPACT_ATOMS: atom_id res chain seq x y z
N MET A 1 -1.87 -11.64 19.64
CA MET A 1 -1.11 -11.57 18.37
C MET A 1 -1.29 -10.17 17.84
N THR A 2 -0.27 -9.34 18.01
CA THR A 2 -0.24 -7.92 17.60
C THR A 2 -0.15 -7.81 16.09
N ASP A 3 -0.77 -6.78 15.50
CA ASP A 3 -0.76 -6.54 14.05
C ASP A 3 0.66 -6.39 13.47
N TYR A 4 1.62 -6.00 14.31
CA TYR A 4 3.04 -5.93 13.94
C TYR A 4 3.59 -7.25 13.37
N SER A 5 3.21 -8.40 13.96
CA SER A 5 3.67 -9.71 13.46
C SER A 5 3.10 -10.07 12.08
N LEU A 6 1.98 -9.47 11.66
CA LEU A 6 1.43 -9.67 10.32
C LEU A 6 2.15 -8.76 9.30
N TRP A 7 2.50 -7.55 9.71
CA TRP A 7 3.29 -6.64 8.88
C TRP A 7 4.67 -7.19 8.55
N GLU A 8 5.35 -7.80 9.54
CA GLU A 8 6.64 -8.47 9.31
C GLU A 8 6.54 -9.59 8.28
N VAL A 9 5.42 -10.31 8.22
CA VAL A 9 5.20 -11.36 7.22
C VAL A 9 5.05 -10.77 5.81
N ILE A 10 4.33 -9.65 5.67
CA ILE A 10 4.17 -8.96 4.40
C ILE A 10 5.50 -8.39 3.89
N LEU A 11 6.35 -7.84 4.78
CA LEU A 11 7.63 -7.24 4.40
C LEU A 11 8.69 -8.30 4.06
N ASN A 12 8.84 -9.30 4.92
CA ASN A 12 9.91 -10.29 4.80
C ASN A 12 9.55 -11.39 3.79
N GLY A 13 8.26 -11.65 3.56
CA GLY A 13 7.76 -12.67 2.64
C GLY A 13 7.71 -14.06 3.28
N ASP A 14 7.45 -15.06 2.44
CA ASP A 14 7.23 -16.45 2.86
C ASP A 14 8.34 -16.96 3.78
N SER A 15 7.93 -17.47 4.95
CA SER A 15 8.79 -18.33 5.75
C SER A 15 9.11 -19.58 4.94
N PRO A 16 10.39 -20.02 4.84
CA PRO A 16 10.77 -21.11 3.97
C PRO A 16 9.96 -22.38 4.30
N VAL A 17 9.37 -22.97 3.26
CA VAL A 17 8.69 -24.27 3.38
C VAL A 17 9.68 -25.26 3.97
N PRO A 18 9.37 -25.89 5.13
CA PRO A 18 10.27 -26.84 5.74
C PRO A 18 10.59 -27.94 4.72
N THR A 19 11.86 -28.04 4.36
CA THR A 19 12.33 -29.04 3.38
C THR A 19 13.32 -29.96 4.06
N ARG A 20 13.20 -31.26 3.78
CA ARG A 20 14.20 -32.26 4.11
C ARG A 20 14.93 -32.62 2.83
N ILE A 21 16.25 -32.58 2.86
CA ILE A 21 17.08 -33.07 1.75
C ILE A 21 17.14 -34.60 1.87
N VAL A 22 16.65 -35.29 0.84
CA VAL A 22 16.77 -36.74 0.67
C VAL A 22 17.45 -36.95 -0.67
N ASP A 23 18.60 -37.61 -0.70
CA ASP A 23 19.37 -37.89 -1.92
C ASP A 23 19.58 -36.66 -2.82
N SER A 24 19.96 -35.52 -2.21
CA SER A 24 20.16 -34.23 -2.88
C SER A 24 18.90 -33.59 -3.49
N VAL A 25 17.72 -34.16 -3.24
CA VAL A 25 16.41 -33.61 -3.60
C VAL A 25 15.74 -33.01 -2.36
N ALA A 26 15.34 -31.74 -2.44
CA ALA A 26 14.60 -31.08 -1.38
C ALA A 26 13.12 -31.51 -1.43
N GLN A 27 12.64 -32.20 -0.40
CA GLN A 27 11.24 -32.60 -0.26
C GLN A 27 10.51 -31.76 0.79
N PRO A 28 9.31 -31.21 0.49
CA PRO A 28 8.50 -30.51 1.48
C PRO A 28 8.08 -31.45 2.62
N VAL A 29 8.24 -30.98 3.87
CA VAL A 29 7.84 -31.72 5.07
C VAL A 29 6.82 -30.90 5.87
N ALA A 30 5.97 -31.60 6.63
CA ALA A 30 5.05 -30.95 7.54
C ALA A 30 5.81 -30.06 8.56
N PRO A 31 5.26 -28.88 8.93
CA PRO A 31 5.80 -28.03 9.98
C PRO A 31 5.92 -28.79 11.30
N THR A 32 7.16 -29.02 11.75
CA THR A 32 7.43 -29.74 13.01
C THR A 32 7.63 -28.78 14.18
N THR A 33 8.07 -27.55 13.93
CA THR A 33 8.32 -26.56 14.98
C THR A 33 7.11 -25.67 15.27
N VAL A 34 7.02 -25.17 16.49
CA VAL A 34 5.98 -24.20 16.92
C VAL A 34 6.08 -22.91 16.09
N GLU A 35 7.30 -22.46 15.79
CA GLU A 35 7.57 -21.25 15.00
C GLU A 35 7.10 -21.41 13.55
N GLN A 36 7.35 -22.54 12.89
CA GLN A 36 6.87 -22.79 11.53
C GLN A 36 5.35 -22.82 11.46
N LYS A 37 4.69 -23.43 12.45
CA LYS A 37 3.23 -23.44 12.55
C LYS A 37 2.68 -22.03 12.77
N LEU A 38 3.34 -21.22 13.61
CA LEU A 38 2.97 -19.84 13.87
C LEU A 38 3.15 -18.96 12.61
N ALA A 39 4.27 -19.09 11.91
CA ALA A 39 4.55 -18.38 10.67
C ALA A 39 3.49 -18.67 9.61
N ARG A 40 3.13 -19.95 9.41
CA ARG A 40 2.06 -20.34 8.46
C ARG A 40 0.70 -19.76 8.84
N LYS A 41 0.37 -19.70 10.13
CA LYS A 41 -0.86 -19.07 10.61
C LYS A 41 -0.88 -17.58 10.32
N ASN A 42 0.23 -16.89 10.52
CA ASN A 42 0.35 -15.46 10.26
C ASN A 42 0.27 -15.16 8.76
N GLU A 43 0.92 -15.98 7.94
CA GLU A 43 0.86 -15.92 6.47
C GLU A 43 -0.59 -16.01 5.98
N LEU A 44 -1.32 -17.06 6.39
CA LEU A 44 -2.72 -17.22 6.01
C LEU A 44 -3.59 -16.05 6.49
N LYS A 45 -3.35 -15.54 7.69
CA LYS A 45 -4.09 -14.39 8.23
C LYS A 45 -3.78 -13.12 7.45
N ALA A 46 -2.52 -12.85 7.13
CA ALA A 46 -2.10 -11.69 6.35
C ALA A 46 -2.72 -11.73 4.94
N ARG A 47 -2.61 -12.87 4.24
CA ARG A 47 -3.25 -13.06 2.92
C ARG A 47 -4.76 -12.87 2.97
N GLY A 48 -5.41 -13.49 3.97
CA GLY A 48 -6.86 -13.37 4.17
C GLY A 48 -7.30 -11.92 4.36
N THR A 49 -6.59 -11.17 5.22
CA THR A 49 -6.87 -9.74 5.44
C THR A 49 -6.68 -8.91 4.18
N LEU A 50 -5.58 -9.13 3.42
CA LEU A 50 -5.33 -8.41 2.18
C LEU A 50 -6.41 -8.68 1.11
N LEU A 51 -6.87 -9.93 0.99
CA LEU A 51 -7.95 -10.27 0.06
C LEU A 51 -9.28 -9.64 0.48
N MET A 52 -9.62 -9.64 1.77
CA MET A 52 -10.86 -9.02 2.28
C MET A 52 -10.87 -7.50 2.10
N ALA A 53 -9.71 -6.85 2.04
CA ALA A 53 -9.61 -5.41 1.78
C ALA A 53 -9.91 -5.04 0.31
N LEU A 54 -9.98 -6.02 -0.60
CA LEU A 54 -10.26 -5.78 -2.01
C LEU A 54 -11.76 -5.93 -2.33
N PRO A 55 -12.32 -5.09 -3.22
CA PRO A 55 -13.67 -5.32 -3.73
C PRO A 55 -13.77 -6.68 -4.43
N ASP A 56 -14.89 -7.39 -4.28
CA ASP A 56 -15.11 -8.76 -4.76
C ASP A 56 -14.70 -8.99 -6.22
N LYS A 57 -14.97 -8.01 -7.10
CA LYS A 57 -14.61 -8.05 -8.54
C LYS A 57 -13.11 -8.19 -8.81
N HIS A 58 -12.25 -7.81 -7.85
CA HIS A 58 -10.81 -7.90 -7.95
C HIS A 58 -10.24 -9.10 -7.18
N GLN A 59 -10.92 -9.60 -6.14
CA GLN A 59 -10.42 -10.68 -5.27
C GLN A 59 -9.98 -11.93 -6.05
N LEU A 60 -10.78 -12.38 -7.03
CA LEU A 60 -10.45 -13.56 -7.85
C LEU A 60 -9.15 -13.40 -8.63
N LYS A 61 -8.80 -12.19 -9.08
CA LYS A 61 -7.57 -11.91 -9.83
C LYS A 61 -6.33 -11.94 -8.94
N PHE A 62 -6.49 -11.69 -7.65
CA PHE A 62 -5.39 -11.62 -6.69
C PHE A 62 -5.21 -12.91 -5.90
N ASN A 63 -6.21 -13.79 -5.85
CA ASN A 63 -6.16 -15.06 -5.12
C ASN A 63 -5.07 -16.03 -5.62
N SER A 64 -4.58 -15.86 -6.85
CA SER A 64 -3.54 -16.71 -7.46
C SER A 64 -2.15 -16.53 -6.86
N HIS A 65 -1.90 -15.45 -6.12
CA HIS A 65 -0.62 -15.27 -5.43
C HIS A 65 -0.50 -16.33 -4.35
N LYS A 66 0.71 -16.76 -4.00
CA LYS A 66 0.90 -17.82 -3.00
C LYS A 66 1.12 -17.26 -1.59
N ASP A 67 1.76 -16.08 -1.53
CA ASP A 67 2.18 -15.41 -0.30
C ASP A 67 1.63 -13.98 -0.20
N ALA A 68 1.65 -13.44 1.02
CA ALA A 68 1.11 -12.13 1.38
C ALA A 68 1.94 -10.99 0.80
N LYS A 69 3.25 -11.20 0.66
CA LYS A 69 4.16 -10.22 0.07
C LYS A 69 3.92 -10.03 -1.42
N MET A 70 3.93 -11.11 -2.21
CA MET A 70 3.61 -11.10 -3.63
C MET A 70 2.19 -10.57 -3.88
N LEU A 71 1.25 -10.91 -2.98
CA LEU A 71 -0.10 -10.35 -3.03
C LEU A 71 -0.08 -8.83 -2.83
N MET A 72 0.63 -8.31 -1.83
CA MET A 72 0.76 -6.88 -1.58
C MET A 72 1.42 -6.17 -2.78
N GLU A 73 2.54 -6.67 -3.28
CA GLU A 73 3.24 -6.10 -4.45
C GLU A 73 2.35 -6.06 -5.69
N ALA A 74 1.53 -7.10 -5.92
CA ALA A 74 0.59 -7.11 -7.02
C ALA A 74 -0.52 -6.07 -6.84
N ILE A 75 -1.05 -5.93 -5.61
CA ILE A 75 -2.06 -4.91 -5.26
C ILE A 75 -1.47 -3.51 -5.51
N GLU A 76 -0.25 -3.24 -5.01
CA GLU A 76 0.46 -1.98 -5.23
C GLU A 76 0.71 -1.71 -6.71
N LYS A 77 1.11 -2.73 -7.48
CA LYS A 77 1.34 -2.56 -8.92
C LYS A 77 0.04 -2.24 -9.67
N HIS A 78 -1.08 -2.84 -9.26
CA HIS A 78 -2.36 -2.66 -9.94
C HIS A 78 -3.07 -1.36 -9.55
N PHE A 79 -3.11 -1.06 -8.25
CA PHE A 79 -3.84 0.08 -7.69
C PHE A 79 -2.96 1.28 -7.38
N GLY A 80 -1.66 1.07 -7.19
CA GLY A 80 -0.72 2.14 -6.87
C GLY A 80 -0.50 3.14 -8.01
N GLY A 81 -1.13 2.95 -9.17
CA GLY A 81 -1.06 3.86 -10.31
C GLY A 81 0.27 3.75 -11.06
N ASN A 82 0.24 3.98 -12.38
CA ASN A 82 1.47 4.00 -13.17
C ASN A 82 2.25 5.32 -12.94
N THR A 83 3.57 5.29 -13.12
CA THR A 83 4.47 6.45 -12.92
C THR A 83 4.05 7.69 -13.73
N LYS A 84 3.51 7.50 -14.94
CA LYS A 84 3.06 8.61 -15.79
C LYS A 84 1.83 9.30 -15.19
N THR A 85 0.84 8.54 -14.74
CA THR A 85 -0.37 9.07 -14.10
C THR A 85 -0.03 9.78 -12.79
N LYS A 86 0.89 9.25 -11.96
CA LYS A 86 1.39 9.96 -10.77
C LYS A 86 2.02 11.30 -11.12
N LYS A 87 2.84 11.35 -12.17
CA LYS A 87 3.47 12.59 -12.63
C LYS A 87 2.44 13.61 -13.11
N VAL A 88 1.44 13.18 -13.88
CA VAL A 88 0.34 14.03 -14.36
C VAL A 88 -0.51 14.56 -13.20
N GLN A 89 -0.84 13.72 -12.20
CA GLN A 89 -1.55 14.17 -11.01
C GLN A 89 -0.74 15.19 -10.20
N LYS A 90 0.56 14.95 -10.02
CA LYS A 90 1.46 15.89 -9.34
C LYS A 90 1.51 17.25 -10.04
N THR A 91 1.60 17.28 -11.37
CA THR A 91 1.56 18.53 -12.13
C THR A 91 0.19 19.23 -12.04
N LEU A 92 -0.90 18.47 -12.07
CA LEU A 92 -2.25 19.03 -11.95
C LEU A 92 -2.49 19.65 -10.57
N LEU A 93 -2.07 18.98 -9.50
CA LEU A 93 -2.19 19.49 -8.13
C LEU A 93 -1.37 20.76 -7.92
N LYS A 94 -0.13 20.81 -8.44
CA LYS A 94 0.68 22.04 -8.45
C LYS A 94 -0.03 23.19 -9.16
N GLN A 95 -0.54 22.92 -10.36
CA GLN A 95 -1.27 23.92 -11.12
C GLN A 95 -2.54 24.39 -10.38
N GLN A 96 -3.26 23.49 -9.70
CA GLN A 96 -4.41 23.88 -8.88
C GLN A 96 -4.03 24.77 -7.70
N PHE A 97 -2.86 24.55 -7.11
CA PHE A 97 -2.33 25.36 -6.01
C PHE A 97 -1.88 26.74 -6.50
N GLU A 98 -1.12 26.80 -7.60
CA GLU A 98 -0.70 28.07 -8.23
C GLU A 98 -1.89 28.93 -8.66
N ASN A 99 -2.98 28.30 -9.10
CA ASN A 99 -4.21 28.99 -9.50
C ASN A 99 -5.23 29.13 -8.35
N PHE A 100 -4.85 28.78 -7.12
CA PHE A 100 -5.75 28.87 -5.98
C PHE A 100 -6.12 30.33 -5.73
N SER A 101 -7.42 30.61 -5.71
CA SER A 101 -7.96 31.92 -5.37
C SER A 101 -9.27 31.74 -4.59
N GLY A 102 -9.48 32.65 -3.64
CA GLY A 102 -10.76 32.81 -2.95
C GLY A 102 -11.70 33.71 -3.76
N SER A 103 -13.01 33.49 -3.62
CA SER A 103 -14.03 34.41 -4.13
C SER A 103 -14.49 35.37 -3.03
N SER A 104 -14.87 36.59 -3.39
CA SER A 104 -15.52 37.53 -2.46
C SER A 104 -16.90 37.05 -1.95
N SER A 105 -17.49 36.06 -2.63
CA SER A 105 -18.74 35.40 -2.22
C SER A 105 -18.53 34.19 -1.30
N GLU A 106 -17.27 33.83 -1.02
CA GLU A 106 -16.90 32.64 -0.27
C GLU A 106 -16.48 33.01 1.15
N GLY A 107 -16.93 32.22 2.13
CA GLY A 107 -16.55 32.40 3.54
C GLY A 107 -15.11 31.99 3.80
N LEU A 108 -14.46 32.61 4.79
CA LEU A 108 -13.07 32.29 5.13
C LEU A 108 -12.88 30.81 5.50
N ASP A 109 -13.84 30.21 6.21
CA ASP A 109 -13.82 28.79 6.57
C ASP A 109 -13.85 27.89 5.33
N GLN A 110 -14.61 28.28 4.30
CA GLN A 110 -14.69 27.53 3.04
C GLN A 110 -13.37 27.61 2.26
N ILE A 111 -12.75 28.79 2.23
CA ILE A 111 -11.42 28.99 1.64
C ILE A 111 -10.39 28.12 2.37
N HIS A 112 -10.44 28.12 3.71
CA HIS A 112 -9.57 27.31 4.54
C HIS A 112 -9.72 25.81 4.25
N ASP A 113 -10.95 25.28 4.24
CA ASP A 113 -11.21 23.87 3.99
C ASP A 113 -10.71 23.43 2.61
N ARG A 114 -10.91 24.26 1.58
CA ARG A 114 -10.43 23.99 0.22
C ARG A 114 -8.90 24.00 0.16
N LEU A 115 -8.26 24.98 0.79
CA LEU A 115 -6.81 25.08 0.83
C LEU A 115 -6.20 23.89 1.58
N GLN A 116 -6.73 23.57 2.77
CA GLN A 116 -6.28 22.44 3.58
C GLN A 116 -6.39 21.13 2.81
N LYS A 117 -7.52 20.90 2.13
CA LYS A 117 -7.71 19.72 1.29
C LYS A 117 -6.68 19.62 0.17
N LEU A 118 -6.36 20.74 -0.49
CA LEU A 118 -5.37 20.79 -1.56
C LEU A 118 -3.95 20.51 -1.04
N VAL A 119 -3.59 21.11 0.10
CA VAL A 119 -2.29 20.89 0.77
C VAL A 119 -2.14 19.43 1.20
N SER A 120 -3.15 18.83 1.83
CA SER A 120 -3.12 17.42 2.20
C SER A 120 -2.92 16.50 0.98
N GLN A 121 -3.54 16.83 -0.16
CA GLN A 121 -3.33 16.05 -1.39
C GLN A 121 -1.92 16.17 -1.95
N LEU A 122 -1.33 17.37 -1.90
CA LEU A 122 0.05 17.62 -2.32
C LEU A 122 1.04 16.81 -1.47
N GLU A 123 0.85 16.81 -0.15
CA GLU A 123 1.69 16.06 0.79
C GLU A 123 1.64 14.54 0.53
N ILE A 124 0.43 13.99 0.40
CA ILE A 124 0.23 12.55 0.11
C ILE A 124 0.91 12.12 -1.20
N HIS A 125 0.97 13.02 -2.20
CA HIS A 125 1.60 12.74 -3.49
C HIS A 125 3.10 13.12 -3.53
N GLY A 126 3.70 13.44 -2.38
CA GLY A 126 5.12 13.78 -2.26
C GLY A 126 5.48 15.03 -3.07
N VAL A 127 4.58 16.01 -3.12
CA VAL A 127 4.82 17.30 -3.75
C VAL A 127 5.36 18.25 -2.69
N SER A 128 6.66 18.50 -2.71
CA SER A 128 7.27 19.56 -1.91
C SER A 128 6.86 20.92 -2.49
N LEU A 129 6.21 21.74 -1.66
CA LEU A 129 6.04 23.17 -1.87
C LEU A 129 7.36 23.84 -1.49
N SER A 130 7.93 24.68 -2.36
CA SER A 130 9.11 25.45 -1.99
C SER A 130 8.73 26.58 -1.04
N GLN A 131 9.71 27.15 -0.37
CA GLN A 131 9.49 28.26 0.54
C GLN A 131 9.11 29.57 -0.20
N GLU A 132 9.34 29.65 -1.52
CA GLU A 132 8.78 30.70 -2.36
C GLU A 132 7.27 30.51 -2.59
N ASP A 133 6.77 29.27 -2.65
CA ASP A 133 5.36 28.94 -2.89
C ASP A 133 4.44 29.27 -1.68
N VAL A 134 5.02 29.39 -0.47
CA VAL A 134 4.29 29.57 0.80
C VAL A 134 4.20 31.04 1.24
N ASN A 135 5.04 31.92 0.68
CA ASN A 135 5.19 33.32 1.13
C ASN A 135 4.50 34.35 0.21
N LEU A 136 3.46 33.96 -0.54
CA LEU A 136 2.63 34.84 -1.36
C LEU A 136 1.37 35.31 -0.64
#